data_AF-A0A2G2MH96-F1
#
_entry.id   AF-A0A2G2MH96-F1
#
_cell.length_a   1.000
_cell.length_b   1.000
_cell.length_c   1.000
_cell.angle_alpha   90.00
_cell.angle_beta   90.00
_cell.angle_gamma   90.00
#
_symmetry.space_group_name_H-M   'P 1'
#
loop_
_entity.id
_entity.type
_entity.pdbx_description
1 polymer ?
#
loop_
_entity_poly.entity_id
_entity_poly.type
_entity_poly.pdbx_seq_one_letter_code
_entity_poly.pdbx_strand_id
1 'polypeptide(L)' 'MDHENKQTKEELLADIEKLIAYGREEPTISPDLLAYLEMADLINTKAKLLERVGKLSEEDKEWLEQFKTYK' A
#
# COMPACT_ATOMS: atom_id res chain seq x y z
N MET A 1 5.32 -17.31 -19.66
CA MET A 1 4.70 -17.38 -18.31
C MET A 1 4.40 -15.95 -17.95
N ASP A 2 3.32 -15.47 -18.55
CA ASP A 2 2.84 -14.12 -18.44
C ASP A 2 2.14 -14.02 -17.10
N HIS A 3 2.90 -13.67 -16.05
CA HIS A 3 2.32 -13.20 -14.80
C HIS A 3 1.69 -11.83 -15.11
N GLU A 4 0.48 -11.83 -15.67
CA GLU A 4 -0.43 -10.71 -15.51
C GLU A 4 -0.62 -10.52 -14.00
N ASN A 5 0.11 -9.55 -13.46
CA ASN A 5 0.13 -9.14 -12.06
C ASN A 5 -1.24 -8.55 -11.68
N LYS A 6 -2.26 -9.41 -11.58
CA LYS A 6 -3.55 -9.09 -10.96
C LYS A 6 -3.36 -9.10 -9.47
N GLN A 7 -2.73 -8.05 -8.93
CA GLN A 7 -2.74 -7.80 -7.50
C GLN A 7 -4.19 -7.83 -7.03
N THR A 8 -4.48 -8.81 -6.18
CA THR A 8 -5.84 -9.05 -5.69
C THR A 8 -6.23 -7.95 -4.70
N LYS A 9 -7.55 -7.81 -4.46
CA LYS A 9 -8.05 -6.86 -3.47
C LYS A 9 -7.41 -7.09 -2.10
N GLU A 10 -7.24 -8.36 -1.73
CA GLU A 10 -6.62 -8.78 -0.48
C GLU A 10 -5.15 -8.35 -0.39
N GLU A 11 -4.37 -8.50 -1.45
CA GLU A 11 -2.98 -8.02 -1.49
C GLU A 11 -2.89 -6.50 -1.39
N LEU A 12 -3.80 -5.78 -2.07
CA LEU A 12 -3.92 -4.32 -1.93
C LEU A 12 -4.20 -3.89 -0.50
N LEU A 13 -5.13 -4.58 0.17
CA LEU A 13 -5.47 -4.30 1.56
C LEU A 13 -4.27 -4.54 2.48
N ALA A 14 -3.58 -5.66 2.31
CA ALA A 14 -2.40 -6.00 3.09
C ALA A 14 -1.24 -4.99 2.88
N ASP A 15 -1.03 -4.54 1.65
CA ASP A 15 -0.02 -3.51 1.36
C ASP A 15 -0.38 -2.16 1.97
N ILE A 16 -1.65 -1.75 1.85
CA ILE A 16 -2.14 -0.50 2.45
C ILE A 16 -2.01 -0.55 3.97
N GLU A 17 -2.35 -1.69 4.60
CA GLU A 17 -2.21 -1.87 6.04
C GLU A 17 -0.76 -1.73 6.49
N LYS A 18 0.18 -2.39 5.80
CA LYS A 18 1.62 -2.25 6.07
C LYS A 18 2.09 -0.80 5.90
N LEU A 19 1.62 -0.11 4.86
CA LEU A 19 1.94 1.31 4.60
C LEU A 19 1.36 2.27 5.63
N ILE A 20 0.24 1.91 6.27
CA ILE A 20 -0.38 2.72 7.32
C ILE A 20 0.27 2.47 8.68
N ALA A 21 0.59 1.21 8.97
CA ALA A 21 1.33 0.82 10.17
C ALA A 21 2.79 1.30 10.13
N TYR A 22 3.31 1.59 8.94
CA TYR A 22 4.64 2.15 8.77
C TYR A 22 4.77 3.49 9.52
N GLY A 23 5.64 3.52 10.54
CA GLY A 23 5.90 4.70 11.37
C GLY A 23 4.82 5.01 12.42
N ARG A 24 3.85 4.11 12.66
CA ARG A 24 2.85 4.25 13.73
C ARG A 24 2.60 2.92 14.44
N GLU A 25 2.48 2.95 15.77
CA GLU A 25 2.15 1.76 16.56
C GLU A 25 0.69 1.30 16.36
N GLU A 26 -0.21 2.16 15.87
CA GLU A 26 -1.61 1.81 15.62
C GLU A 26 -2.09 2.21 14.21
N PRO A 27 -2.80 1.31 13.51
CA PRO A 27 -3.38 1.62 12.22
C PRO A 27 -4.55 2.61 12.38
N THR A 28 -4.39 3.83 11.88
CA THR A 28 -5.46 4.85 11.95
C THR A 28 -6.60 4.63 10.94
N ILE A 29 -6.49 3.64 10.05
CA ILE A 29 -7.56 3.24 9.13
C ILE A 29 -7.89 1.78 9.43
N SER A 30 -9.15 1.49 9.74
CA SER A 30 -9.60 0.12 9.94
C SER A 30 -9.59 -0.64 8.60
N PRO A 31 -8.94 -1.80 8.50
CA PRO A 31 -8.89 -2.60 7.27
C PRO A 31 -10.28 -3.00 6.76
N ASP A 32 -11.26 -3.15 7.65
CA ASP A 32 -12.67 -3.33 7.31
C ASP A 32 -13.23 -2.21 6.42
N LEU A 33 -12.83 -0.94 6.63
CA LEU A 33 -13.30 0.17 5.81
C LEU A 33 -12.75 0.10 4.38
N LEU A 34 -11.51 -0.37 4.25
CA LEU A 34 -10.86 -0.56 2.96
C LEU A 34 -11.49 -1.74 2.19
N ALA A 35 -12.03 -2.75 2.89
CA ALA A 35 -12.74 -3.85 2.24
C ALA A 35 -14.01 -3.40 1.48
N TYR A 36 -14.59 -2.25 1.84
CA TYR A 36 -15.70 -1.63 1.11
C TYR A 36 -15.27 -0.75 -0.06
N LEU A 37 -14.00 -0.35 -0.13
CA LEU A 37 -13.49 0.46 -1.23
C LEU A 37 -13.38 -0.35 -2.52
N GLU A 38 -13.57 0.31 -3.65
CA GLU A 38 -13.35 -0.30 -4.96
C GLU A 38 -11.85 -0.49 -5.22
N MET A 39 -11.49 -1.37 -6.16
CA MET A 39 -10.08 -1.57 -6.52
C MET A 39 -9.39 -0.25 -6.90
N ALA A 40 -10.10 0.64 -7.61
CA ALA A 40 -9.56 1.95 -8.00
C ALA A 40 -9.22 2.84 -6.78
N ASP A 41 -10.10 2.88 -5.77
CA ASP A 41 -9.87 3.62 -4.53
C ASP A 41 -8.73 3.03 -3.71
N LEU A 42 -8.63 1.71 -3.64
CA LEU A 42 -7.52 1.02 -2.97
C LEU A 42 -6.19 1.33 -3.64
N ILE A 43 -6.13 1.30 -4.98
CA ILE A 43 -4.93 1.65 -5.74
C ILE A 43 -4.53 3.10 -5.46
N ASN A 44 -5.49 4.03 -5.47
CA ASN A 44 -5.25 5.43 -5.19
C ASN A 44 -4.78 5.65 -3.73
N THR A 45 -5.35 4.91 -2.78
CA THR A 45 -4.96 4.94 -1.37
C THR A 45 -3.52 4.45 -1.18
N LYS A 46 -3.17 3.30 -1.77
CA LYS A 46 -1.80 2.78 -1.79
C LYS A 46 -0.81 3.79 -2.38
N ALA A 47 -1.14 4.41 -3.51
CA ALA A 47 -0.30 5.40 -4.17
C ALA A 47 -0.05 6.65 -3.30
N LYS A 48 -1.11 7.20 -2.67
CA LYS A 48 -0.99 8.35 -1.76
C LYS A 48 -0.15 8.04 -0.54
N LEU A 49 -0.29 6.84 0.02
CA LEU A 49 0.51 6.38 1.16
C LEU A 49 1.98 6.23 0.77
N LEU A 50 2.27 5.59 -0.36
CA LEU A 50 3.63 5.46 -0.87
C LEU A 50 4.30 6.81 -1.12
N GLU A 51 3.57 7.77 -1.69
CA GLU A 51 4.10 9.12 -1.90
C GLU A 51 4.38 9.82 -0.56
N ARG A 52 3.51 9.63 0.44
CA ARG A 52 3.68 10.21 1.78
C ARG A 52 4.88 9.61 2.50
N VAL A 53 5.02 8.28 2.49
CA VAL A 53 6.13 7.57 3.16
C VAL A 53 7.45 7.85 2.45
N GLY A 54 7.48 7.85 1.11
CA GLY A 54 8.69 8.16 0.33
C GLY A 54 9.18 9.60 0.45
N LYS A 55 8.33 10.52 0.92
CA LYS A 55 8.72 11.90 1.29
C LYS A 55 9.25 12.00 2.72
N LEU A 56 8.92 11.05 3.59
CA LEU A 56 9.23 11.11 5.02
C LEU A 56 10.63 10.58 5.35
N SER A 57 11.10 9.55 4.64
CA SER A 57 12.42 8.96 4.90
C SER A 57 13.11 8.50 3.62
N GLU A 58 14.37 8.91 3.45
CA GLU A 58 15.24 8.36 2.40
C GLU A 58 15.76 6.95 2.74
N GLU A 59 15.86 6.61 4.03
CA GLU A 59 16.29 5.29 4.53
C GLU A 59 15.28 4.19 4.20
N ASP A 60 14.00 4.53 4.15
CA ASP A 60 12.92 3.58 3.87
C ASP A 60 12.64 3.41 2.39
N LYS A 61 13.45 4.00 1.51
CA LYS A 61 13.39 3.76 0.06
C LYS A 61 13.46 2.27 -0.24
N GLU A 62 14.35 1.51 0.40
CA GLU A 62 14.50 0.06 0.21
C GLU A 62 13.25 -0.72 0.63
N TRP A 63 12.61 -0.31 1.73
CA TRP A 63 11.35 -0.89 2.18
C TRP A 63 10.20 -0.57 1.21
N LEU A 64 10.16 0.67 0.70
CA LEU A 64 9.18 1.13 -0.29
C LEU A 64 9.35 0.46 -1.67
N GLU A 65 10.56 -0.01 -2.01
CA GLU A 65 10.80 -0.68 -3.29
C GLU A 65 9.99 -1.98 -3.42
N GLN A 66 9.70 -2.66 -2.32
CA GLN A 66 8.83 -3.85 -2.33
C GLN A 66 7.42 -3.53 -2.81
N PHE A 67 6.94 -2.31 -2.57
CA PHE A 67 5.62 -1.84 -3.00
C PHE A 67 5.64 -1.18 -4.38
N LYS A 68 6.81 -0.70 -4.84
CA LYS A 68 7.02 -0.10 -6.18
C LYS A 68 7.23 -1.13 -7.29
N THR A 69 7.20 -2.42 -6.99
CA THR A 69 7.24 -3.48 -8.00
C THR A 69 5.92 -3.52 -8.78
N TYR A 70 5.75 -2.53 -9.65
CA TYR A 70 4.68 -2.43 -10.63
C TYR A 70 5.32 -1.78 -11.87
N LYS A 71 5.72 -2.62 -12.81
CA LYS A 71 6.06 -2.20 -14.17
C LYS A 71 4.93 -2.60 -15.11
#